data_AF-A0A1J4JV01-F1
#
_entry.id   AF-A0A1J4JV01-F1
#
_cell.length_a   1.000
_cell.length_b   1.000
_cell.length_c   1.000
_cell.angle_alpha   90.00
_cell.angle_beta   90.00
_cell.angle_gamma   90.00
#
_symmetry.space_group_name_H-M   'P 1'
#
loop_
_entity.id
_entity.type
_entity.pdbx_description
1 polymer ?
#
loop_
_entity_poly.entity_id
_entity_poly.type
_entity_poly.pdbx_seq_one_letter_code
_entity_poly.pdbx_strand_id
1 'polypeptide(L)'
;MNSVYKVTIYTDTAKIVFINRSHRFPNDLLLMVSRTLDFEDADMIFGRDILNNIFVNRGDTYLALVNGDSLSDYSNPWDEFIEFQIFDEKSPTRKSIVERSKSVEIEVSSIKTEFIHDMESFATKWLPQHTESLLRLFTLQDLKAQSFTPVYEIAHSSSLCAVFPENIICLCALLLHHFNYINEFHYNKVPEPFWNSTSDLIPFDKTCASFLKAIESEPCVSKNRQVIEINRKASQIFLTAGAGRKEDTVIYQLAKIINKYGFTKFRMEQTPFFVKFTNELAIDAGGPSNEILIEAINSAFHPSTQLFVQTINSGKTYFIPNPDAQEEINSVYSALGVILAIIIRTGALQNIPFAPFIWKYLAGEDILSSDIAEADEEFKTLLNHLNNGFIDNIKWTATTWDHKNVYNLSGGNDRQVYKEYINLYLQEYINFRIGLIKNQLQSIKNGFQANTGVDSHKFLCGKVLSWLAQGGGNVSVDNLKPVINFVGFSNDIESINQFWRVLERFNNEQLQLLLKFITTLSRIPNRTIDQNFKIRVYRLECNNPNDALPTASTCFKKLYLPKYESDDIAYRKLLYAIQFCQTMENN
;
A
#
# COMPACT_ATOMS: atom_id res chain seq x y z
N MET A 1 -30.47 1.18 -27.64
CA MET A 1 -31.55 0.25 -28.02
C MET A 1 -32.87 1.02 -27.94
N ASN A 2 -33.46 1.38 -29.07
CA ASN A 2 -34.65 2.25 -29.06
C ASN A 2 -35.97 1.48 -28.98
N SER A 3 -35.95 0.13 -29.07
CA SER A 3 -37.09 -0.72 -28.68
C SER A 3 -36.71 -2.20 -28.65
N VAL A 4 -37.14 -2.88 -27.58
CA VAL A 4 -37.05 -4.33 -27.41
C VAL A 4 -38.43 -4.95 -27.68
N TYR A 5 -38.47 -6.01 -28.48
CA TYR A 5 -39.66 -6.83 -28.68
C TYR A 5 -39.59 -8.09 -27.83
N LYS A 6 -40.63 -8.33 -27.04
CA LYS A 6 -40.87 -9.64 -26.44
C LYS A 6 -41.73 -10.46 -27.39
N VAL A 7 -41.27 -11.67 -27.69
CA VAL A 7 -41.97 -12.66 -28.50
C VAL A 7 -42.14 -13.92 -27.66
N THR A 8 -43.36 -14.32 -27.39
CA THR A 8 -43.65 -15.58 -26.68
C THR A 8 -44.02 -16.67 -27.70
N ILE A 9 -43.24 -17.75 -27.70
CA ILE A 9 -43.37 -18.88 -28.61
C ILE A 9 -43.99 -20.07 -27.87
N TYR A 10 -45.15 -20.52 -28.33
CA TYR A 10 -45.87 -21.65 -27.72
C TYR A 10 -45.56 -23.01 -28.36
N THR A 11 -44.91 -23.03 -29.53
CA THR A 11 -44.48 -24.24 -30.25
C THR A 11 -43.07 -24.66 -29.85
N ASP A 12 -42.70 -25.93 -30.07
CA ASP A 12 -41.36 -26.45 -29.72
C ASP A 12 -40.24 -25.61 -30.35
N THR A 13 -40.42 -25.31 -31.64
CA THR A 13 -39.57 -24.46 -32.46
C THR A 13 -40.43 -23.52 -33.29
N ALA A 14 -39.93 -22.31 -33.52
CA ALA A 14 -40.52 -21.34 -34.41
C ALA A 14 -39.43 -20.69 -35.26
N LYS A 15 -39.82 -20.27 -36.46
CA LYS A 15 -38.97 -19.59 -37.41
C LYS A 15 -39.38 -18.14 -37.50
N ILE A 16 -38.45 -17.24 -37.19
CA ILE A 16 -38.60 -15.80 -37.42
C ILE A 16 -38.03 -15.46 -38.80
N VAL A 17 -38.85 -14.81 -39.61
CA VAL A 17 -38.50 -14.33 -40.95
C VAL A 17 -38.52 -12.82 -40.93
N PHE A 18 -37.36 -12.22 -41.16
CA PHE A 18 -37.19 -10.77 -41.26
C PHE A 18 -37.31 -10.35 -42.73
N ILE A 19 -38.13 -9.33 -42.97
CA ILE A 19 -38.49 -8.80 -44.28
C ILE A 19 -37.91 -7.38 -44.35
N ASN A 20 -36.99 -7.19 -45.29
CA ASN A 20 -36.41 -5.88 -45.57
C ASN A 20 -37.48 -4.96 -46.18
N ARG A 21 -37.75 -3.83 -45.52
CA ARG A 21 -38.67 -2.79 -45.99
C ARG A 21 -37.97 -1.67 -46.76
N SER A 22 -36.64 -1.57 -46.68
CA SER A 22 -35.87 -0.48 -47.27
C SER A 22 -35.03 -0.93 -48.48
N HIS A 23 -34.94 -0.08 -49.51
CA HIS A 23 -34.03 -0.31 -50.64
C HIS A 23 -32.54 -0.27 -50.26
N ARG A 24 -32.20 0.29 -49.09
CA ARG A 24 -30.84 0.31 -48.54
C ARG A 24 -30.85 -0.31 -47.14
N PHE A 25 -30.54 -1.59 -47.07
CA PHE A 25 -30.35 -2.28 -45.79
C PHE A 25 -28.97 -1.93 -45.21
N PRO A 26 -28.87 -1.38 -43.99
CA PRO A 26 -27.60 -0.98 -43.42
C PRO A 26 -26.72 -2.19 -43.08
N ASN A 27 -25.42 -2.11 -43.40
CA ASN A 27 -24.48 -3.20 -43.12
C ASN A 27 -24.02 -3.21 -41.65
N ASP A 28 -24.17 -2.09 -40.94
CA ASP A 28 -23.83 -1.89 -39.53
C ASP A 28 -25.03 -2.14 -38.58
N LEU A 29 -26.17 -2.59 -39.11
CA LEU A 29 -27.32 -2.98 -38.31
C LEU A 29 -27.01 -4.27 -37.54
N LEU A 30 -27.30 -4.27 -36.24
CA LEU A 30 -27.12 -5.42 -35.36
C LEU A 30 -28.46 -5.83 -34.76
N LEU A 31 -28.83 -7.10 -34.91
CA LEU A 31 -29.93 -7.73 -34.19
C LEU A 31 -29.38 -8.56 -33.03
N MET A 32 -29.86 -8.28 -31.83
CA MET A 32 -29.63 -9.10 -30.63
C MET A 32 -30.87 -9.96 -30.36
N VAL A 33 -30.64 -11.25 -30.14
CA VAL A 33 -31.68 -12.25 -29.82
C VAL A 33 -31.32 -12.92 -28.50
N SER A 34 -32.17 -12.82 -27.49
CA SER A 34 -31.89 -13.36 -26.15
C SER A 34 -33.13 -14.00 -25.54
N ARG A 35 -32.95 -14.90 -24.57
CA ARG A 35 -34.04 -15.44 -23.74
C ARG A 35 -34.26 -14.66 -22.45
N THR A 36 -33.37 -13.73 -22.13
CA THR A 36 -33.47 -12.84 -20.96
C THR A 36 -33.70 -11.39 -21.39
N LEU A 37 -34.36 -10.61 -20.54
CA LEU A 37 -34.72 -9.22 -20.84
C LEU A 37 -33.49 -8.29 -20.86
N ASP A 38 -32.47 -8.63 -20.10
CA ASP A 38 -31.18 -7.96 -19.94
C ASP A 38 -30.12 -8.41 -20.95
N PHE A 39 -30.45 -9.33 -21.86
CA PHE A 39 -29.58 -9.78 -22.95
C PHE A 39 -28.29 -10.50 -22.49
N GLU A 40 -28.30 -11.15 -21.33
CA GLU A 40 -27.16 -11.94 -20.82
C GLU A 40 -26.73 -13.08 -21.75
N ASP A 41 -27.70 -13.72 -22.42
CA ASP A 41 -27.47 -14.84 -23.36
C ASP A 41 -27.62 -14.45 -24.84
N ALA A 42 -27.35 -13.18 -25.18
CA ALA A 42 -27.66 -12.65 -26.49
C ALA A 42 -26.80 -13.20 -27.63
N ASP A 43 -27.47 -13.75 -28.64
CA ASP A 43 -26.90 -14.03 -29.96
C ASP A 43 -26.91 -12.75 -30.81
N MET A 44 -25.75 -12.41 -31.39
CA MET A 44 -25.54 -11.19 -32.17
C MET A 44 -25.49 -11.49 -33.68
N ILE A 45 -26.39 -10.88 -34.45
CA ILE A 45 -26.56 -11.12 -35.89
C ILE A 45 -26.39 -9.80 -36.65
N PHE A 46 -25.50 -9.77 -37.64
CA PHE A 46 -25.03 -8.53 -38.26
C PHE A 46 -25.50 -8.37 -39.71
N GLY A 47 -25.82 -7.13 -40.07
CA GLY A 47 -26.06 -6.71 -41.45
C GLY A 47 -27.07 -7.60 -42.16
N ARG A 48 -26.75 -8.02 -43.39
CA ARG A 48 -27.68 -8.80 -44.22
C ARG A 48 -28.02 -10.18 -43.67
N ASP A 49 -27.22 -10.72 -42.73
CA ASP A 49 -27.51 -12.01 -42.12
C ASP A 49 -28.76 -11.97 -41.24
N ILE A 50 -29.20 -10.78 -40.83
CA ILE A 50 -30.49 -10.57 -40.14
C ILE A 50 -31.67 -11.06 -40.99
N LEU A 51 -31.54 -11.02 -42.33
CA LEU A 51 -32.59 -11.47 -43.25
C LEU A 51 -32.64 -12.99 -43.42
N ASN A 52 -31.67 -13.71 -42.83
CA ASN A 52 -31.74 -15.17 -42.77
C ASN A 52 -32.83 -15.61 -41.79
N ASN A 53 -33.24 -16.86 -41.92
CA ASN A 53 -34.22 -17.44 -41.00
C ASN A 53 -33.58 -17.66 -39.64
N ILE A 54 -34.18 -17.08 -38.59
CA ILE A 54 -33.71 -17.25 -37.22
C ILE A 54 -34.65 -18.21 -36.51
N PHE A 55 -34.08 -19.31 -35.97
CA PHE A 55 -34.83 -20.34 -35.29
C PHE A 55 -34.77 -20.13 -33.78
N VAL A 56 -35.92 -20.21 -33.15
CA VAL A 56 -36.13 -19.89 -31.74
C VAL A 56 -36.98 -20.99 -31.12
N ASN A 57 -36.65 -21.35 -29.88
CA ASN A 57 -37.32 -22.43 -29.17
C ASN A 57 -38.52 -21.91 -28.38
N ARG A 58 -39.35 -22.83 -27.88
CA ARG A 58 -40.47 -22.53 -26.97
C ARG A 58 -40.04 -21.63 -25.81
N GLY A 59 -40.84 -20.60 -25.51
CA GLY A 59 -40.62 -19.66 -24.41
C GLY A 59 -40.57 -18.21 -24.86
N ASP A 60 -40.10 -17.35 -23.97
CA ASP A 60 -39.91 -15.93 -24.26
C ASP A 60 -38.59 -15.70 -25.01
N THR A 61 -38.65 -14.87 -26.03
CA THR A 61 -37.48 -14.39 -26.77
C THR A 61 -37.56 -12.88 -26.89
N TYR A 62 -36.47 -12.21 -26.55
CA TYR A 62 -36.31 -10.77 -26.60
C TYR A 62 -35.45 -10.42 -27.83
N LEU A 63 -35.94 -9.47 -28.63
CA LEU A 63 -35.30 -9.00 -29.85
C LEU A 63 -35.00 -7.52 -29.72
N ALA A 64 -33.75 -7.11 -29.93
CA ALA A 64 -33.36 -5.70 -29.97
C ALA A 64 -32.58 -5.40 -31.25
N LEU A 65 -32.98 -4.33 -31.95
CA LEU A 65 -32.15 -3.75 -33.00
C LEU A 65 -31.26 -2.65 -32.41
N VAL A 66 -29.98 -2.75 -32.73
CA VAL A 66 -28.94 -1.79 -32.37
C VAL A 66 -28.39 -1.20 -33.68
N ASN A 67 -28.35 0.12 -33.75
CA ASN A 67 -27.78 0.85 -34.89
C ASN A 67 -26.41 1.39 -34.51
N GLY A 68 -25.49 1.45 -35.47
CA GLY A 68 -24.26 2.24 -35.37
C GLY A 68 -24.48 3.74 -35.59
N ASP A 69 -23.41 4.52 -35.49
CA ASP A 69 -23.43 6.00 -35.61
C ASP A 69 -23.93 6.53 -36.97
N SER A 70 -24.05 5.68 -37.98
CA SER A 70 -24.42 6.07 -39.35
C SER A 70 -25.93 6.34 -39.56
N LEU A 71 -26.76 6.12 -38.54
CA LEU A 71 -28.23 6.13 -38.60
C LEU A 71 -28.89 6.86 -37.41
N SER A 72 -28.20 7.82 -36.80
CA SER A 72 -28.68 8.59 -35.63
C SER A 72 -29.96 9.40 -35.85
N ASP A 73 -30.41 9.56 -37.10
CA ASP A 73 -31.60 10.33 -37.47
C ASP A 73 -32.92 9.53 -37.42
N TYR A 74 -32.88 8.21 -37.18
CA TYR A 74 -34.06 7.35 -37.28
C TYR A 74 -34.65 7.00 -35.90
N SER A 75 -35.90 7.40 -35.68
CA SER A 75 -36.59 7.30 -34.38
C SER A 75 -36.92 5.85 -33.96
N ASN A 76 -37.19 4.93 -34.91
CA ASN A 76 -37.39 3.52 -34.63
C ASN A 76 -36.93 2.60 -35.79
N PRO A 77 -35.82 1.85 -35.65
CA PRO A 77 -35.29 1.02 -36.73
C PRO A 77 -36.21 -0.13 -37.16
N TRP A 78 -37.09 -0.59 -36.27
CA TRP A 78 -38.07 -1.62 -36.61
C TRP A 78 -39.12 -1.14 -37.59
N ASP A 79 -39.59 0.10 -37.45
CA ASP A 79 -40.67 0.60 -38.30
C ASP A 79 -40.16 0.90 -39.72
N GLU A 80 -38.86 1.22 -39.86
CA GLU A 80 -38.24 1.65 -41.12
C GLU A 80 -37.52 0.56 -41.90
N PHE A 81 -36.72 -0.30 -41.24
CA PHE A 81 -35.83 -1.22 -41.95
C PHE A 81 -36.42 -2.62 -42.08
N ILE A 82 -37.09 -3.13 -41.05
CA ILE A 82 -37.40 -4.56 -40.95
C ILE A 82 -38.76 -4.84 -40.32
N GLU A 83 -39.60 -5.57 -41.04
CA GLU A 83 -40.75 -6.27 -40.43
C GLU A 83 -40.40 -7.73 -40.23
N PHE A 84 -40.87 -8.35 -39.15
CA PHE A 84 -40.71 -9.79 -38.99
C PHE A 84 -42.03 -10.53 -38.81
N GLN A 85 -42.06 -11.75 -39.30
CA GLN A 85 -43.15 -12.70 -39.20
C GLN A 85 -42.64 -13.99 -38.58
N ILE A 86 -43.51 -14.67 -37.83
CA ILE A 86 -43.15 -15.89 -37.11
C ILE A 86 -44.02 -17.02 -37.64
N PHE A 87 -43.36 -18.12 -37.98
CA PHE A 87 -43.99 -19.30 -38.53
C PHE A 87 -43.69 -20.50 -37.63
N ASP A 88 -44.68 -21.35 -37.41
CA ASP A 88 -44.45 -22.68 -36.85
C ASP A 88 -43.67 -23.51 -37.88
N GLU A 89 -42.55 -24.09 -37.45
CA GLU A 89 -41.71 -24.92 -38.30
C GLU A 89 -42.46 -26.15 -38.84
N LYS A 90 -43.38 -26.72 -38.04
CA LYS A 90 -44.15 -27.91 -38.41
C LYS A 90 -45.37 -27.58 -39.28
N SER A 91 -45.74 -26.31 -39.41
CA SER A 91 -46.94 -25.85 -40.16
C SER A 91 -46.70 -24.51 -40.89
N PRO A 92 -45.93 -24.50 -42.00
CA PRO A 92 -45.42 -23.27 -42.64
C PRO A 92 -46.49 -22.34 -43.25
N THR A 93 -47.76 -22.74 -43.30
CA THR A 93 -48.89 -21.92 -43.79
C THR A 93 -49.75 -21.29 -42.68
N ARG A 94 -49.50 -21.63 -41.41
CA ARG A 94 -50.22 -21.06 -40.26
C ARG A 94 -49.35 -20.01 -39.56
N LYS A 95 -49.77 -18.74 -39.57
CA LYS A 95 -49.21 -17.72 -38.67
C LYS A 95 -49.43 -18.20 -37.23
N SER A 96 -48.38 -18.28 -36.43
CA SER A 96 -48.53 -18.62 -35.00
C SER A 96 -49.32 -17.52 -34.30
N ILE A 97 -50.16 -17.90 -33.33
CA ILE A 97 -50.82 -16.95 -32.44
C ILE A 97 -49.72 -16.40 -31.52
N VAL A 98 -49.31 -15.16 -31.76
CA VAL A 98 -48.23 -14.49 -31.02
C VAL A 98 -48.82 -13.28 -30.30
N GLU A 99 -48.67 -13.22 -28.99
CA GLU A 99 -48.81 -11.97 -28.26
C GLU A 99 -47.57 -11.10 -28.55
N ARG A 100 -47.79 -10.00 -29.27
CA ARG A 100 -46.78 -8.97 -29.51
C ARG A 100 -47.05 -7.82 -28.56
N SER A 101 -46.25 -7.67 -27.51
CA SER A 101 -46.29 -6.48 -26.65
C SER A 101 -45.16 -5.52 -27.04
N LYS A 102 -45.51 -4.26 -27.38
CA LYS A 102 -44.52 -3.20 -27.64
C LYS A 102 -44.10 -2.57 -26.29
N SER A 103 -42.77 -2.58 -26.08
CA SER A 103 -41.89 -1.82 -25.17
C SER A 103 -42.01 -1.94 -23.64
N VAL A 104 -40.97 -2.55 -23.05
CA VAL A 104 -40.18 -1.86 -21.99
C VAL A 104 -39.31 -0.84 -22.74
N GLU A 105 -39.55 0.45 -22.54
CA GLU A 105 -38.64 1.49 -23.04
C GLU A 105 -37.41 1.54 -22.13
N ILE A 106 -36.28 1.08 -22.66
CA ILE A 106 -34.99 1.31 -22.01
C ILE A 106 -34.59 2.73 -22.39
N GLU A 107 -34.66 3.66 -21.44
CA GLU A 107 -34.30 5.05 -21.66
C GLU A 107 -32.77 5.18 -21.79
N VAL A 108 -32.26 4.94 -23.00
CA VAL A 108 -30.82 4.96 -23.32
C VAL A 108 -30.18 6.31 -22.96
N SER A 109 -30.93 7.40 -23.09
CA SER A 109 -30.51 8.74 -22.66
C SER A 109 -30.25 8.79 -21.16
N SER A 110 -31.10 8.16 -20.35
CA SER A 110 -30.92 8.09 -18.89
C SER A 110 -29.67 7.28 -18.55
N ILE A 111 -29.50 6.08 -19.12
CA ILE A 111 -28.33 5.23 -18.88
C ILE A 111 -27.03 5.93 -19.30
N LYS A 112 -27.04 6.60 -20.46
CA LYS A 112 -25.90 7.38 -20.92
C LYS A 112 -25.57 8.52 -19.96
N THR A 113 -26.59 9.24 -19.48
CA THR A 113 -26.41 10.36 -18.56
C THR A 113 -25.86 9.88 -17.23
N GLU A 114 -26.36 8.76 -16.70
CA GLU A 114 -25.88 8.12 -15.49
C GLU A 114 -24.43 7.64 -15.63
N PHE A 115 -24.10 6.96 -16.74
CA PHE A 115 -22.72 6.54 -17.02
C PHE A 115 -21.75 7.72 -17.12
N ILE A 116 -22.14 8.81 -17.80
CA ILE A 116 -21.31 10.01 -17.89
C ILE A 116 -21.09 10.60 -16.49
N HIS A 117 -22.14 10.73 -15.69
CA HIS A 117 -22.05 11.21 -14.31
C HIS A 117 -21.11 10.34 -13.45
N ASP A 118 -21.22 9.02 -13.57
CA ASP A 118 -20.35 8.08 -12.86
C ASP A 118 -18.89 8.25 -13.28
N MET A 119 -18.61 8.31 -14.59
CA MET A 119 -17.24 8.48 -15.09
C MET A 119 -16.65 9.86 -14.77
N GLU A 120 -17.46 10.92 -14.78
CA GLU A 120 -17.04 12.25 -14.34
C GLU A 120 -16.69 12.26 -12.85
N SER A 121 -17.50 11.61 -12.01
CA SER A 121 -17.22 11.44 -10.58
C SER A 121 -15.92 10.67 -10.36
N PHE A 122 -15.71 9.56 -11.08
CA PHE A 122 -14.47 8.80 -11.02
C PHE A 122 -13.26 9.65 -11.43
N ALA A 123 -13.31 10.30 -12.59
CA ALA A 123 -12.19 11.05 -13.14
C ALA A 123 -11.77 12.26 -12.29
N THR A 124 -12.72 12.90 -11.60
CA THR A 124 -12.46 14.13 -10.84
C THR A 124 -12.19 13.91 -9.36
N LYS A 125 -12.74 12.84 -8.75
CA LYS A 125 -12.71 12.62 -7.30
C LYS A 125 -11.99 11.35 -6.87
N TRP A 126 -11.75 10.39 -7.77
CA TRP A 126 -11.08 9.15 -7.38
C TRP A 126 -9.60 9.39 -7.13
N LEU A 127 -9.11 8.98 -5.96
CA LEU A 127 -7.74 9.14 -5.52
C LEU A 127 -7.12 7.76 -5.24
N PRO A 128 -5.78 7.61 -5.29
CA PRO A 128 -5.10 6.33 -5.02
C PRO A 128 -5.48 5.71 -3.66
N GLN A 129 -5.76 6.53 -2.66
CA GLN A 129 -6.21 6.09 -1.33
C GLN A 129 -7.55 5.33 -1.36
N HIS A 130 -8.44 5.60 -2.32
CA HIS A 130 -9.71 4.88 -2.48
C HIS A 130 -9.46 3.47 -3.02
N THR A 131 -8.53 3.33 -3.99
CA THR A 131 -8.07 2.02 -4.47
C THR A 131 -7.44 1.20 -3.34
N GLU A 132 -6.57 1.81 -2.54
CA GLU A 132 -5.97 1.13 -1.38
C GLU A 132 -7.03 0.71 -0.35
N SER A 133 -8.05 1.56 -0.12
CA SER A 133 -9.15 1.25 0.79
C SER A 133 -9.96 0.04 0.30
N LEU A 134 -10.26 -0.05 -1.01
CA LEU A 134 -10.90 -1.23 -1.59
C LEU A 134 -10.04 -2.49 -1.46
N LEU A 135 -8.76 -2.41 -1.82
CA LEU A 135 -7.84 -3.55 -1.73
C LEU A 135 -7.75 -4.13 -0.32
N ARG A 136 -7.88 -3.30 0.73
CA ARG A 136 -7.88 -3.73 2.13
C ARG A 136 -9.14 -4.50 2.55
N LEU A 137 -10.24 -4.38 1.80
CA LEU A 137 -11.47 -5.13 2.05
C LEU A 137 -11.38 -6.58 1.57
N PHE A 138 -10.59 -6.83 0.52
CA PHE A 138 -10.49 -8.13 -0.11
C PHE A 138 -9.37 -8.97 0.50
N THR A 139 -9.66 -10.23 0.78
CA THR A 139 -8.62 -11.19 1.12
C THR A 139 -7.86 -11.63 -0.12
N LEU A 140 -6.67 -12.22 0.08
CA LEU A 140 -5.91 -12.83 -1.03
C LEU A 140 -6.64 -14.01 -1.67
N GLN A 141 -7.60 -14.64 -0.97
CA GLN A 141 -8.40 -15.71 -1.55
C GLN A 141 -9.49 -15.15 -2.47
N ASP A 142 -10.14 -14.05 -2.07
CA ASP A 142 -11.16 -13.38 -2.88
C ASP A 142 -10.58 -12.94 -4.23
N LEU A 143 -9.40 -12.33 -4.21
CA LEU A 143 -8.70 -11.86 -5.42
C LEU A 143 -8.11 -12.99 -6.29
N LYS A 144 -8.09 -14.22 -5.80
CA LYS A 144 -7.69 -15.42 -6.55
C LYS A 144 -8.88 -16.26 -7.00
N ALA A 145 -10.09 -15.96 -6.53
CA ALA A 145 -11.27 -16.70 -6.88
C ALA A 145 -11.56 -16.56 -8.38
N GLN A 146 -12.04 -17.63 -9.02
CA GLN A 146 -12.40 -17.59 -10.44
C GLN A 146 -13.67 -16.74 -10.69
N SER A 147 -14.55 -16.64 -9.69
CA SER A 147 -15.77 -15.83 -9.75
C SER A 147 -15.55 -14.47 -9.09
N PHE A 148 -16.11 -13.43 -9.68
CA PHE A 148 -16.13 -12.07 -9.13
C PHE A 148 -17.13 -11.91 -7.96
N THR A 149 -18.10 -12.82 -7.80
CA THR A 149 -19.20 -12.71 -6.83
C THR A 149 -18.75 -12.34 -5.40
N PRO A 150 -17.73 -12.99 -4.80
CA PRO A 150 -17.30 -12.64 -3.45
C PRO A 150 -16.77 -11.20 -3.34
N VAL A 151 -16.01 -10.76 -4.35
CA VAL A 151 -15.47 -9.39 -4.40
C VAL A 151 -16.59 -8.38 -4.61
N TYR A 152 -17.59 -8.70 -5.44
CA TYR A 152 -18.76 -7.87 -5.66
C TYR A 152 -19.54 -7.62 -4.36
N GLU A 153 -19.87 -8.66 -3.60
CA GLU A 153 -20.65 -8.54 -2.35
C GLU A 153 -19.93 -7.66 -1.31
N ILE A 154 -18.60 -7.83 -1.20
CA ILE A 154 -17.75 -7.02 -0.31
C ILE A 154 -17.71 -5.57 -0.78
N ALA A 155 -17.49 -5.34 -2.08
CA ALA A 155 -17.39 -4.01 -2.66
C ALA A 155 -18.71 -3.24 -2.55
N HIS A 156 -19.83 -3.91 -2.81
CA HIS A 156 -21.18 -3.36 -2.69
C HIS A 156 -21.49 -2.89 -1.26
N SER A 157 -20.98 -3.61 -0.26
CA SER A 157 -21.14 -3.28 1.16
C SER A 157 -20.12 -2.25 1.69
N SER A 158 -19.28 -1.69 0.81
CA SER A 158 -18.22 -0.76 1.19
C SER A 158 -18.75 0.58 1.65
N SER A 159 -18.08 1.20 2.64
CA SER A 159 -18.36 2.59 3.03
C SER A 159 -18.10 3.59 1.90
N LEU A 160 -17.34 3.21 0.87
CA LEU A 160 -17.12 4.06 -0.31
C LEU A 160 -18.39 4.28 -1.13
N CYS A 161 -19.40 3.39 -1.02
CA CYS A 161 -20.71 3.58 -1.64
C CYS A 161 -21.47 4.80 -1.08
N ALA A 162 -21.05 5.34 0.08
CA ALA A 162 -21.60 6.60 0.59
C ALA A 162 -21.03 7.85 -0.11
N VAL A 163 -19.91 7.70 -0.86
CA VAL A 163 -19.18 8.80 -1.49
C VAL A 163 -19.22 8.70 -3.02
N PHE A 164 -19.21 7.49 -3.55
CA PHE A 164 -19.18 7.21 -4.98
C PHE A 164 -20.39 6.36 -5.40
N PRO A 165 -20.88 6.54 -6.65
CA PRO A 165 -21.81 5.61 -7.27
C PRO A 165 -21.35 4.16 -7.17
N GLU A 166 -22.29 3.27 -6.87
CA GLU A 166 -22.03 1.84 -6.67
C GLU A 166 -21.36 1.21 -7.90
N ASN A 167 -21.79 1.57 -9.11
CA ASN A 167 -21.22 1.07 -10.37
C ASN A 167 -19.71 1.32 -10.46
N ILE A 168 -19.23 2.49 -10.00
CA ILE A 168 -17.79 2.81 -9.99
C ILE A 168 -17.06 1.87 -9.03
N ILE A 169 -17.62 1.67 -7.83
CA ILE A 169 -17.02 0.80 -6.81
C ILE A 169 -16.91 -0.63 -7.33
N CYS A 170 -18.00 -1.15 -7.91
CA CYS A 170 -18.03 -2.49 -8.50
C CYS A 170 -17.10 -2.61 -9.70
N LEU A 171 -17.02 -1.61 -10.57
CA LEU A 171 -16.10 -1.59 -11.72
C LEU A 171 -14.64 -1.60 -11.27
N CYS A 172 -14.27 -0.75 -10.31
CA CYS A 172 -12.93 -0.74 -9.74
C CYS A 172 -12.60 -2.08 -9.08
N ALA A 173 -13.53 -2.64 -8.30
CA ALA A 173 -13.36 -3.94 -7.65
C ALA A 173 -13.17 -5.08 -8.68
N LEU A 174 -13.92 -5.06 -9.79
CA LEU A 174 -13.79 -6.01 -10.89
C LEU A 174 -12.40 -5.93 -11.53
N LEU A 175 -11.93 -4.72 -11.82
CA LEU A 175 -10.59 -4.50 -12.38
C LEU A 175 -9.50 -5.00 -11.43
N LEU A 176 -9.61 -4.69 -10.12
CA LEU A 176 -8.66 -5.17 -9.11
C LEU A 176 -8.66 -6.69 -9.00
N HIS A 177 -9.84 -7.33 -9.02
CA HIS A 177 -9.99 -8.78 -9.02
C HIS A 177 -9.31 -9.41 -10.23
N HIS A 178 -9.69 -9.01 -11.45
CA HIS A 178 -9.10 -9.55 -12.67
C HIS A 178 -7.59 -9.32 -12.76
N PHE A 179 -7.13 -8.12 -12.40
CA PHE A 179 -5.71 -7.79 -12.38
C PHE A 179 -4.92 -8.71 -11.43
N ASN A 180 -5.43 -8.92 -10.21
CA ASN A 180 -4.78 -9.79 -9.23
C ASN A 180 -4.85 -11.28 -9.59
N TYR A 181 -5.95 -11.72 -10.23
CA TYR A 181 -6.08 -13.06 -10.77
C TYR A 181 -5.04 -13.33 -11.87
N ILE A 182 -4.88 -12.39 -12.82
CA ILE A 182 -3.85 -12.47 -13.87
C ILE A 182 -2.45 -12.46 -13.25
N ASN A 183 -2.20 -11.59 -12.27
CA ASN A 183 -0.92 -11.52 -11.56
C ASN A 183 -0.55 -12.84 -10.87
N GLU A 184 -1.54 -13.60 -10.38
CA GLU A 184 -1.32 -14.89 -9.73
C GLU A 184 -1.09 -16.03 -10.73
N PHE A 185 -1.98 -16.19 -11.70
CA PHE A 185 -2.02 -17.39 -12.55
C PHE A 185 -1.39 -17.19 -13.94
N HIS A 186 -1.21 -15.95 -14.36
CA HIS A 186 -0.79 -15.58 -15.71
C HIS A 186 0.32 -14.52 -15.74
N TYR A 187 1.07 -14.36 -14.65
CA TYR A 187 2.15 -13.36 -14.53
C TYR A 187 3.08 -13.31 -15.74
N ASN A 188 3.57 -14.48 -16.17
CA ASN A 188 4.53 -14.63 -17.27
C ASN A 188 3.94 -14.32 -18.66
N LYS A 189 2.62 -14.13 -18.77
CA LYS A 189 1.95 -13.76 -20.04
C LYS A 189 1.87 -12.24 -20.22
N VAL A 190 2.24 -11.45 -19.22
CA VAL A 190 2.16 -9.98 -19.23
C VAL A 190 3.57 -9.40 -19.10
N PRO A 191 3.95 -8.39 -19.92
CA PRO A 191 5.27 -7.78 -19.85
C PRO A 191 5.59 -7.15 -18.48
N GLU A 192 6.82 -7.32 -18.02
CA GLU A 192 7.31 -6.78 -16.74
C GLU A 192 7.11 -5.26 -16.57
N PRO A 193 7.34 -4.40 -17.59
CA PRO A 193 7.11 -2.96 -17.45
C PRO A 193 5.68 -2.60 -17.05
N PHE A 194 4.70 -3.41 -17.47
CA PHE A 194 3.30 -3.21 -17.10
C PHE A 194 3.10 -3.44 -15.59
N TRP A 195 3.66 -4.52 -15.04
CA TRP A 195 3.62 -4.80 -13.61
C TRP A 195 4.27 -3.70 -12.77
N ASN A 196 5.40 -3.18 -13.23
CA ASN A 196 6.12 -2.10 -12.54
C ASN A 196 5.27 -0.82 -12.48
N SER A 197 4.54 -0.50 -13.55
CA SER A 197 3.65 0.67 -13.61
C SER A 197 2.33 0.53 -12.83
N THR A 198 2.02 -0.69 -12.35
CA THR A 198 0.72 -1.03 -11.73
C THR A 198 0.87 -1.75 -10.39
N SER A 199 2.02 -1.60 -9.74
CA SER A 199 2.33 -2.23 -8.46
C SER A 199 1.34 -1.84 -7.34
N ASP A 200 0.78 -0.63 -7.40
CA ASP A 200 -0.23 -0.12 -6.45
C ASP A 200 -1.60 -0.83 -6.55
N LEU A 201 -1.84 -1.63 -7.60
CA LEU A 201 -3.07 -2.42 -7.76
C LEU A 201 -3.00 -3.80 -7.07
N ILE A 202 -1.86 -4.12 -6.47
CA ILE A 202 -1.65 -5.38 -5.76
C ILE A 202 -1.80 -5.10 -4.25
N PRO A 203 -2.54 -5.94 -3.49
CA PRO A 203 -2.61 -5.80 -2.05
C PRO A 203 -1.21 -5.73 -1.45
N PHE A 204 -0.96 -4.68 -0.68
CA PHE A 204 0.36 -4.43 -0.12
C PHE A 204 0.85 -5.59 0.78
N ASP A 205 -0.06 -6.22 1.53
CA ASP A 205 0.27 -7.41 2.34
C ASP A 205 0.78 -8.59 1.49
N LYS A 206 0.26 -8.75 0.25
CA LYS A 206 0.74 -9.75 -0.73
C LYS A 206 2.19 -9.47 -1.11
N THR A 207 2.51 -8.21 -1.40
CA THR A 207 3.85 -7.80 -1.82
C THR A 207 4.88 -8.08 -0.73
N CYS A 208 4.57 -7.71 0.51
CA CYS A 208 5.39 -8.01 1.69
C CYS A 208 5.56 -9.52 1.91
N ALA A 209 4.47 -10.30 1.87
CA ALA A 209 4.51 -11.74 2.10
C ALA A 209 5.34 -12.47 1.04
N SER A 210 5.20 -12.08 -0.23
CA SER A 210 5.99 -12.65 -1.32
C SER A 210 7.48 -12.41 -1.13
N PHE A 211 7.87 -11.19 -0.73
CA PHE A 211 9.28 -10.86 -0.52
C PHE A 211 9.86 -11.60 0.71
N LEU A 212 9.12 -11.66 1.82
CA LEU A 212 9.54 -12.44 3.00
C LEU A 212 9.71 -13.93 2.64
N LYS A 213 8.77 -14.50 1.88
CA LYS A 213 8.88 -15.89 1.41
C LYS A 213 10.12 -16.12 0.53
N ALA A 214 10.53 -15.14 -0.28
CA ALA A 214 11.77 -15.23 -1.04
C ALA A 214 12.99 -15.30 -0.11
N ILE A 215 13.03 -14.46 0.93
CA ILE A 215 14.10 -14.49 1.96
C ILE A 215 14.11 -15.82 2.72
N GLU A 216 12.94 -16.38 3.05
CA GLU A 216 12.79 -17.66 3.75
C GLU A 216 13.20 -18.86 2.88
N SER A 217 12.98 -18.79 1.56
CA SER A 217 13.30 -19.88 0.63
C SER A 217 14.80 -20.13 0.46
N GLU A 218 15.59 -19.13 0.82
CA GLU A 218 17.02 -19.12 0.69
C GLU A 218 17.69 -19.75 1.94
N PRO A 219 18.67 -20.65 1.76
CA PRO A 219 19.14 -21.55 2.80
C PRO A 219 19.90 -20.84 3.93
N CYS A 220 19.68 -21.29 5.17
CA CYS A 220 20.51 -20.90 6.31
C CYS A 220 21.94 -21.43 6.13
N VAL A 221 22.94 -20.56 6.34
CA VAL A 221 24.35 -20.88 6.08
C VAL A 221 25.05 -21.51 7.30
N SER A 222 24.44 -21.46 8.48
CA SER A 222 24.99 -22.04 9.72
C SER A 222 23.93 -22.78 10.52
N LYS A 223 24.31 -23.91 11.14
CA LYS A 223 23.47 -24.60 12.15
C LYS A 223 23.72 -24.10 13.57
N ASN A 224 24.92 -23.57 13.82
CA ASN A 224 25.31 -23.06 15.14
C ASN A 224 25.17 -21.54 15.17
N ARG A 225 24.42 -21.05 16.16
CA ARG A 225 24.23 -19.63 16.44
C ARG A 225 25.53 -19.03 16.98
N GLN A 226 25.85 -17.81 16.58
CA GLN A 226 26.99 -17.08 17.14
C GLN A 226 26.61 -16.57 18.53
N VAL A 227 27.52 -16.72 19.50
CA VAL A 227 27.44 -15.99 20.77
C VAL A 227 28.24 -14.72 20.60
N ILE A 228 27.56 -13.58 20.68
CA ILE A 228 28.16 -12.27 20.55
C ILE A 228 28.33 -11.65 21.93
N GLU A 229 29.47 -11.02 22.17
CA GLU A 229 29.75 -10.31 23.41
C GLU A 229 29.72 -8.81 23.14
N ILE A 230 28.89 -8.07 23.88
CA ILE A 230 28.73 -6.62 23.72
C ILE A 230 28.89 -5.92 25.07
N ASN A 231 29.65 -4.81 25.06
CA ASN A 231 29.80 -3.92 26.20
C ASN A 231 28.87 -2.71 26.06
N ARG A 232 27.65 -2.81 26.61
CA ARG A 232 26.64 -1.74 26.57
C ARG A 232 27.03 -0.54 27.42
N LYS A 233 27.65 -0.78 28.58
CA LYS A 233 28.12 0.29 29.48
C LYS A 233 29.12 1.22 28.80
N ALA A 234 30.05 0.69 28.01
CA ALA A 234 31.00 1.51 27.25
C ALA A 234 30.29 2.37 26.20
N SER A 235 29.30 1.79 25.50
CA SER A 235 28.44 2.54 24.56
C SER A 235 27.70 3.67 25.28
N GLN A 236 27.08 3.38 26.42
CA GLN A 236 26.33 4.40 27.18
C GLN A 236 27.24 5.53 27.68
N ILE A 237 28.43 5.22 28.20
CA ILE A 237 29.40 6.23 28.65
C ILE A 237 29.81 7.13 27.49
N PHE A 238 30.08 6.57 26.31
CA PHE A 238 30.43 7.39 25.13
C PHE A 238 29.27 8.27 24.66
N LEU A 239 28.05 7.72 24.58
CA LEU A 239 26.88 8.46 24.09
C LEU A 239 26.42 9.55 25.06
N THR A 240 26.51 9.34 26.37
CA THR A 240 26.00 10.28 27.39
C THR A 240 27.07 11.23 27.93
N ALA A 241 28.27 10.72 28.23
CA ALA A 241 29.34 11.49 28.87
C ALA A 241 30.42 11.94 27.87
N GLY A 242 30.36 11.50 26.60
CA GLY A 242 31.37 11.80 25.58
C GLY A 242 32.73 11.16 25.86
N ALA A 243 32.83 10.27 26.86
CA ALA A 243 34.08 9.63 27.25
C ALA A 243 34.22 8.26 26.57
N GLY A 244 35.39 8.00 25.96
CA GLY A 244 35.65 6.77 25.21
C GLY A 244 35.80 7.05 23.71
N ARG A 245 35.54 6.03 22.87
CA ARG A 245 35.66 6.14 21.41
C ARG A 245 34.36 5.74 20.73
N LYS A 246 34.14 6.22 19.50
CA LYS A 246 32.97 5.83 18.69
C LYS A 246 32.89 4.33 18.46
N GLU A 247 34.03 3.63 18.41
CA GLU A 247 34.11 2.17 18.26
C GLU A 247 33.55 1.41 19.47
N ASP A 248 33.40 2.08 20.61
CA ASP A 248 32.80 1.50 21.82
C ASP A 248 31.26 1.56 21.78
N THR A 249 30.65 2.18 20.77
CA THR A 249 29.19 2.15 20.58
C THR A 249 28.71 0.79 20.08
N VAL A 250 27.45 0.45 20.40
CA VAL A 250 26.85 -0.84 20.03
C VAL A 250 26.93 -1.11 18.53
N ILE A 251 26.63 -0.13 17.67
CA ILE A 251 26.70 -0.30 16.21
C ILE A 251 28.11 -0.68 15.74
N TYR A 252 29.15 -0.05 16.27
CA TYR A 252 30.53 -0.36 15.90
C TYR A 252 30.99 -1.71 16.46
N GLN A 253 30.62 -2.04 17.70
CA GLN A 253 30.89 -3.36 18.28
C GLN A 253 30.26 -4.49 17.46
N LEU A 254 28.97 -4.33 17.09
CA LEU A 254 28.26 -5.28 16.23
C LEU A 254 28.88 -5.33 14.83
N ALA A 255 29.24 -4.19 14.25
CA ALA A 255 29.90 -4.17 12.95
C ALA A 255 31.21 -4.95 12.96
N LYS A 256 32.04 -4.79 14.00
CA LYS A 256 33.28 -5.55 14.15
C LYS A 256 33.01 -7.07 14.19
N ILE A 257 31.97 -7.49 14.89
CA ILE A 257 31.57 -8.90 15.01
C ILE A 257 31.03 -9.42 13.67
N ILE A 258 30.13 -8.68 13.03
CA ILE A 258 29.52 -9.05 11.75
C ILE A 258 30.59 -9.20 10.67
N ASN A 259 31.51 -8.24 10.58
CA ASN A 259 32.62 -8.27 9.63
C ASN A 259 33.60 -9.43 9.92
N LYS A 260 33.83 -9.77 11.21
CA LYS A 260 34.70 -10.89 11.61
C LYS A 260 34.13 -12.25 11.18
N TYR A 261 32.84 -12.49 11.37
CA TYR A 261 32.21 -13.78 11.07
C TYR A 261 31.70 -13.89 9.62
N GLY A 262 31.48 -12.75 8.96
CA GLY A 262 30.89 -12.67 7.63
C GLY A 262 29.37 -12.52 7.64
N PHE A 263 28.83 -11.86 6.62
CA PHE A 263 27.43 -11.41 6.56
C PHE A 263 26.43 -12.56 6.58
N THR A 264 26.73 -13.65 5.89
CA THR A 264 25.84 -14.81 5.75
C THR A 264 25.70 -15.64 7.04
N LYS A 265 26.66 -15.55 7.97
CA LYS A 265 26.62 -16.32 9.23
C LYS A 265 25.49 -15.92 10.18
N PHE A 266 24.91 -14.73 9.97
CA PHE A 266 23.78 -14.23 10.75
C PHE A 266 22.41 -14.52 10.10
N ARG A 267 22.40 -15.22 8.96
CA ARG A 267 21.20 -15.68 8.29
C ARG A 267 20.69 -16.98 8.93
N MET A 268 19.77 -16.83 9.89
CA MET A 268 19.17 -17.92 10.68
C MET A 268 17.64 -17.81 10.67
N GLU A 269 16.88 -18.88 10.87
CA GLU A 269 15.40 -18.81 10.78
C GLU A 269 14.76 -17.95 11.89
N GLN A 270 15.16 -18.12 13.14
CA GLN A 270 14.48 -17.49 14.29
C GLN A 270 15.34 -16.45 15.00
N THR A 271 16.46 -16.87 15.59
CA THR A 271 17.34 -15.97 16.37
C THR A 271 18.70 -15.85 15.68
N PRO A 272 19.13 -14.63 15.30
CA PRO A 272 20.35 -14.42 14.51
C PRO A 272 21.64 -14.75 15.29
N PHE A 273 21.62 -14.54 16.62
CA PHE A 273 22.74 -14.76 17.54
C PHE A 273 22.21 -14.85 18.98
N PHE A 274 23.08 -15.20 19.92
CA PHE A 274 22.85 -15.04 21.36
C PHE A 274 23.72 -13.91 21.88
N VAL A 275 23.20 -13.08 22.78
CA VAL A 275 23.94 -11.94 23.33
C VAL A 275 24.42 -12.23 24.74
N LYS A 276 25.71 -11.97 24.98
CA LYS A 276 26.31 -11.90 26.31
C LYS A 276 26.76 -10.47 26.57
N PHE A 277 26.22 -9.84 27.60
CA PHE A 277 26.65 -8.51 27.99
C PHE A 277 27.89 -8.58 28.89
N THR A 278 28.91 -7.81 28.54
CA THR A 278 30.15 -7.77 29.33
C THR A 278 29.86 -7.19 30.72
N ASN A 279 30.21 -7.93 31.77
CA ASN A 279 30.00 -7.56 33.18
C ASN A 279 28.54 -7.47 33.64
N GLU A 280 27.59 -8.11 32.94
CA GLU A 280 26.20 -8.22 33.37
C GLU A 280 25.79 -9.69 33.54
N LEU A 281 24.95 -9.99 34.52
CA LEU A 281 24.43 -11.34 34.80
C LEU A 281 23.15 -11.65 34.00
N ALA A 282 23.12 -11.30 32.71
CA ALA A 282 21.98 -11.57 31.84
C ALA A 282 22.10 -12.95 31.18
N ILE A 283 21.06 -13.78 31.31
CA ILE A 283 20.90 -15.06 30.60
C ILE A 283 19.89 -14.82 29.47
N ASP A 284 20.32 -15.02 28.22
CA ASP A 284 19.50 -14.73 27.03
C ASP A 284 18.41 -15.80 26.80
N ALA A 285 17.16 -15.39 26.98
CA ALA A 285 15.95 -16.15 26.61
C ALA A 285 15.17 -15.49 25.45
N GLY A 286 15.84 -14.71 24.59
CA GLY A 286 15.27 -14.07 23.39
C GLY A 286 15.02 -12.56 23.49
N GLY A 287 14.93 -12.00 24.71
CA GLY A 287 14.80 -10.56 24.95
C GLY A 287 16.05 -9.73 24.57
N PRO A 288 17.26 -10.12 25.05
CA PRO A 288 18.51 -9.41 24.79
C PRO A 288 18.87 -9.21 23.31
N SER A 289 18.43 -10.12 22.43
CA SER A 289 18.69 -10.03 20.99
C SER A 289 17.91 -8.90 20.30
N ASN A 290 16.68 -8.59 20.71
CA ASN A 290 15.94 -7.44 20.18
C ASN A 290 16.42 -6.13 20.78
N GLU A 291 16.77 -6.14 22.06
CA GLU A 291 17.34 -4.99 22.77
C GLU A 291 18.61 -4.48 22.08
N ILE A 292 19.51 -5.39 21.70
CA ILE A 292 20.75 -4.98 21.03
C ILE A 292 20.53 -4.42 19.63
N LEU A 293 19.50 -4.86 18.91
CA LEU A 293 19.13 -4.29 17.62
C LEU A 293 18.62 -2.85 17.79
N ILE A 294 17.80 -2.60 18.81
CA ILE A 294 17.32 -1.25 19.17
C ILE A 294 18.52 -0.34 19.47
N GLU A 295 19.44 -0.77 20.33
CA GLU A 295 20.62 0.02 20.69
C GLU A 295 21.58 0.25 19.52
N ALA A 296 21.72 -0.74 18.62
CA ALA A 296 22.53 -0.59 17.41
C ALA A 296 21.94 0.50 16.50
N ILE A 297 20.62 0.46 16.26
CA ILE A 297 19.92 1.46 15.46
C ILE A 297 20.01 2.84 16.11
N ASN A 298 19.74 2.95 17.41
CA ASN A 298 19.82 4.23 18.14
C ASN A 298 21.24 4.81 18.13
N SER A 299 22.26 3.98 18.37
CA SER A 299 23.65 4.44 18.32
C SER A 299 24.08 4.83 16.90
N ALA A 300 23.61 4.13 15.86
CA ALA A 300 23.91 4.50 14.46
C ALA A 300 23.47 5.92 14.11
N PHE A 301 22.33 6.39 14.62
CA PHE A 301 21.82 7.74 14.37
C PHE A 301 22.31 8.77 15.37
N HIS A 302 23.10 8.38 16.37
CA HIS A 302 23.65 9.34 17.31
C HIS A 302 24.76 10.18 16.64
N PRO A 303 24.74 11.53 16.75
CA PRO A 303 25.69 12.40 16.05
C PRO A 303 27.17 12.07 16.31
N SER A 304 27.51 11.61 17.52
CA SER A 304 28.90 11.28 17.89
C SER A 304 29.48 10.08 17.14
N THR A 305 28.66 9.26 16.49
CA THR A 305 29.14 8.14 15.66
C THR A 305 29.56 8.55 14.26
N GLN A 306 29.14 9.73 13.80
CA GLN A 306 29.47 10.28 12.48
C GLN A 306 28.99 9.41 11.30
N LEU A 307 28.05 8.48 11.54
CA LEU A 307 27.47 7.62 10.51
C LEU A 307 26.36 8.33 9.72
N PHE A 308 25.61 9.24 10.33
CA PHE A 308 24.51 9.91 9.64
C PHE A 308 24.52 11.41 9.95
N VAL A 309 24.06 12.19 8.98
CA VAL A 309 23.69 13.60 9.13
C VAL A 309 22.17 13.72 9.18
N GLN A 310 21.71 14.71 9.93
CA GLN A 310 20.30 14.98 10.13
C GLN A 310 19.79 15.97 9.08
N THR A 311 18.61 15.71 8.50
CA THR A 311 17.85 16.68 7.70
C THR A 311 16.45 16.83 8.29
N ILE A 312 15.76 17.94 7.98
CA ILE A 312 14.43 18.24 8.50
C ILE A 312 13.53 18.69 7.35
N ASN A 313 12.30 18.19 7.35
CA ASN A 313 11.23 18.68 6.47
C ASN A 313 9.91 18.66 7.24
N SER A 314 9.22 19.80 7.26
CA SER A 314 7.90 19.98 7.87
C SER A 314 7.84 19.48 9.33
N GLY A 315 8.90 19.75 10.09
CA GLY A 315 9.03 19.34 11.51
C GLY A 315 9.45 17.87 11.72
N LYS A 316 9.53 17.06 10.66
CA LYS A 316 9.99 15.67 10.74
C LYS A 316 11.49 15.58 10.48
N THR A 317 12.18 14.87 11.35
CA THR A 317 13.62 14.59 11.23
C THR A 317 13.87 13.33 10.40
N TYR A 318 14.82 13.43 9.47
CA TYR A 318 15.35 12.32 8.69
C TYR A 318 16.87 12.22 8.86
N PHE A 319 17.41 11.04 8.56
CA PHE A 319 18.83 10.74 8.63
C PHE A 319 19.33 10.20 7.29
N ILE A 320 20.50 10.70 6.91
CA ILE A 320 21.15 10.42 5.62
C ILE A 320 22.60 10.04 5.90
N PRO A 321 23.18 9.05 5.19
CA PRO A 321 24.57 8.69 5.39
C PRO A 321 25.47 9.92 5.36
N ASN A 322 26.42 9.99 6.28
CA ASN A 322 27.32 11.13 6.35
C ASN A 322 28.19 11.19 5.07
N PRO A 323 28.08 12.26 4.26
CA PRO A 323 28.88 12.40 3.04
C PRO A 323 30.39 12.50 3.32
N ASP A 324 30.77 12.96 4.51
CA ASP A 324 32.16 13.07 4.95
C ASP A 324 32.68 11.80 5.64
N ALA A 325 31.91 10.70 5.64
CA ALA A 325 32.34 9.44 6.25
C ALA A 325 33.56 8.87 5.52
N GLN A 326 34.62 8.59 6.27
CA GLN A 326 35.83 7.96 5.77
C GLN A 326 35.57 6.53 5.27
N GLU A 327 36.41 6.04 4.36
CA GLU A 327 36.22 4.75 3.70
C GLU A 327 36.20 3.58 4.69
N GLU A 328 36.95 3.65 5.78
CA GLU A 328 36.99 2.61 6.81
C GLU A 328 35.62 2.38 7.48
N ILE A 329 34.76 3.41 7.47
CA ILE A 329 33.41 3.39 8.04
C ILE A 329 32.44 2.61 7.12
N ASN A 330 32.76 2.37 5.84
CA ASN A 330 31.93 1.57 4.92
C ASN A 330 31.68 0.14 5.43
N SER A 331 32.62 -0.40 6.21
CA SER A 331 32.45 -1.69 6.89
C SER A 331 31.32 -1.67 7.94
N VAL A 332 31.05 -0.52 8.55
CA VAL A 332 29.96 -0.30 9.51
C VAL A 332 28.63 -0.13 8.79
N TYR A 333 28.60 0.59 7.67
CA TYR A 333 27.42 0.67 6.79
C TYR A 333 27.02 -0.70 6.23
N SER A 334 28.00 -1.52 5.85
CA SER A 334 27.75 -2.90 5.41
C SER A 334 27.12 -3.73 6.53
N ALA A 335 27.63 -3.62 7.75
CA ALA A 335 27.03 -4.27 8.91
C ALA A 335 25.61 -3.75 9.21
N LEU A 336 25.35 -2.45 9.03
CA LEU A 336 24.00 -1.88 9.13
C LEU A 336 23.04 -2.53 8.12
N GLY A 337 23.50 -2.79 6.88
CA GLY A 337 22.75 -3.57 5.89
C GLY A 337 22.37 -4.96 6.39
N VAL A 338 23.31 -5.66 7.03
CA VAL A 338 23.06 -6.98 7.66
C VAL A 338 22.05 -6.87 8.81
N ILE A 339 22.15 -5.82 9.63
CA ILE A 339 21.19 -5.55 10.72
C ILE A 339 19.78 -5.31 10.17
N LEU A 340 19.64 -4.53 9.08
CA LEU A 340 18.35 -4.32 8.41
C LEU A 340 17.75 -5.63 7.89
N ALA A 341 18.58 -6.49 7.31
CA ALA A 341 18.15 -7.82 6.86
C ALA A 341 17.66 -8.70 8.01
N ILE A 342 18.36 -8.67 9.15
CA ILE A 342 17.93 -9.36 10.38
C ILE A 342 16.59 -8.82 10.86
N ILE A 343 16.42 -7.50 10.93
CA ILE A 343 15.17 -6.85 11.37
C ILE A 343 13.99 -7.29 10.50
N ILE A 344 14.14 -7.22 9.17
CA ILE A 344 13.09 -7.61 8.21
C ILE A 344 12.74 -9.10 8.34
N ARG A 345 13.75 -9.98 8.41
CA ARG A 345 13.54 -11.43 8.48
C ARG A 345 12.93 -11.88 9.81
N THR A 346 13.33 -11.26 10.91
CA THR A 346 12.86 -11.64 12.26
C THR A 346 11.57 -10.92 12.68
N GLY A 347 11.15 -9.89 11.94
CA GLY A 347 10.03 -9.04 12.34
C GLY A 347 10.31 -8.13 13.53
N ALA A 348 11.58 -7.97 13.91
CA ALA A 348 12.00 -7.14 15.04
C ALA A 348 11.94 -5.65 14.70
N LEU A 349 10.75 -5.13 14.39
CA LEU A 349 10.53 -3.78 13.87
C LEU A 349 11.28 -2.71 14.66
N GLN A 350 11.99 -1.85 13.94
CA GLN A 350 12.78 -0.76 14.50
C GLN A 350 12.34 0.58 13.95
N ASN A 351 12.45 1.64 14.75
CA ASN A 351 12.31 2.99 14.24
C ASN A 351 13.60 3.39 13.50
N ILE A 352 13.56 3.42 12.17
CA ILE A 352 14.73 3.69 11.33
C ILE A 352 14.43 4.98 10.54
N PRO A 353 14.78 6.15 11.09
CA PRO A 353 14.42 7.46 10.53
C PRO A 353 15.22 7.84 9.28
N PHE A 354 15.49 6.88 8.39
CA PHE A 354 16.04 7.13 7.06
C PHE A 354 15.16 8.10 6.27
N ALA A 355 15.82 8.94 5.48
CA ALA A 355 15.16 9.61 4.38
C ALA A 355 14.48 8.58 3.44
N PRO A 356 13.26 8.82 2.96
CA PRO A 356 12.48 7.85 2.19
C PRO A 356 13.21 7.28 0.97
N PHE A 357 13.98 8.12 0.25
CA PHE A 357 14.75 7.71 -0.92
C PHE A 357 15.81 6.63 -0.62
N ILE A 358 16.27 6.50 0.63
CA ILE A 358 17.25 5.47 1.01
C ILE A 358 16.62 4.09 0.82
N TRP A 359 15.36 3.91 1.20
CA TRP A 359 14.64 2.65 0.98
C TRP A 359 14.50 2.33 -0.51
N LYS A 360 14.22 3.35 -1.33
CA LYS A 360 14.16 3.23 -2.80
C LYS A 360 15.50 2.79 -3.38
N TYR A 361 16.60 3.41 -2.93
CA TYR A 361 17.95 3.02 -3.34
C TYR A 361 18.28 1.56 -3.01
N LEU A 362 17.96 1.12 -1.79
CA LEU A 362 18.18 -0.26 -1.35
C LEU A 362 17.36 -1.25 -2.18
N ALA A 363 16.14 -0.88 -2.56
CA ALA A 363 15.29 -1.67 -3.46
C ALA A 363 15.75 -1.63 -4.94
N GLY A 364 16.61 -0.69 -5.31
CA GLY A 364 17.08 -0.51 -6.70
C GLY A 364 16.14 0.34 -7.55
N GLU A 365 15.28 1.15 -6.95
CA GLU A 365 14.42 2.10 -7.64
C GLU A 365 15.14 3.41 -7.98
N ASP A 366 14.63 4.09 -9.00
CA ASP A 366 15.06 5.44 -9.35
C ASP A 366 14.63 6.46 -8.28
N ILE A 367 15.53 7.42 -8.02
CA ILE A 367 15.32 8.50 -7.07
C ILE A 367 14.90 9.75 -7.85
N LEU A 368 13.72 10.27 -7.51
CA LEU A 368 13.10 11.43 -8.13
C LEU A 368 13.28 12.68 -7.27
N SER A 369 13.04 13.86 -7.85
CA SER A 369 13.09 15.14 -7.13
C SER A 369 12.10 15.18 -5.96
N SER A 370 10.92 14.59 -6.12
CA SER A 370 9.93 14.46 -5.04
C SER A 370 10.47 13.68 -3.83
N ASP A 371 11.30 12.66 -4.05
CA ASP A 371 11.85 11.83 -2.97
C ASP A 371 12.89 12.61 -2.14
N ILE A 372 13.66 13.49 -2.78
CA ILE A 372 14.60 14.39 -2.11
C ILE A 372 13.82 15.48 -1.37
N ALA A 373 12.80 16.06 -2.00
CA ALA A 373 11.93 17.09 -1.41
C ALA A 373 11.14 16.58 -0.20
N GLU A 374 10.89 15.27 -0.08
CA GLU A 374 10.28 14.67 1.12
C GLU A 374 11.23 14.67 2.33
N ALA A 375 12.55 14.65 2.09
CA ALA A 375 13.54 14.61 3.15
C ALA A 375 14.16 15.98 3.50
N ASP A 376 14.02 16.97 2.62
CA ASP A 376 14.77 18.23 2.67
C ASP A 376 13.89 19.45 2.37
N GLU A 377 13.68 20.33 3.36
CA GLU A 377 12.83 21.52 3.21
C GLU A 377 13.41 22.58 2.26
N GLU A 378 14.74 22.74 2.22
CA GLU A 378 15.39 23.73 1.35
C GLU A 378 15.20 23.32 -0.11
N PHE A 379 15.46 22.05 -0.43
CA PHE A 379 15.25 21.50 -1.75
C PHE A 379 13.77 21.49 -2.14
N LYS A 380 12.87 21.19 -1.21
CA LYS A 380 11.42 21.29 -1.45
C LYS A 380 11.00 22.72 -1.82
N THR A 381 11.54 23.72 -1.11
CA THR A 381 11.30 25.13 -1.42
C THR A 381 11.82 25.50 -2.80
N LEU A 382 13.04 25.07 -3.14
CA LEU A 382 13.63 25.23 -4.47
C LEU A 382 12.79 24.58 -5.57
N LEU A 383 12.35 23.33 -5.36
CA LEU A 383 11.51 22.61 -6.31
C LEU A 383 10.17 23.31 -6.54
N ASN A 384 9.55 23.82 -5.47
CA ASN A 384 8.31 24.59 -5.56
C ASN A 384 8.50 25.91 -6.33
N HIS A 385 9.60 26.63 -6.10
CA HIS A 385 9.93 27.84 -6.87
C HIS A 385 10.09 27.53 -8.36
N LEU A 386 10.85 26.49 -8.69
CA LEU A 386 11.06 26.05 -10.07
C LEU A 386 9.75 25.64 -10.76
N ASN A 387 8.89 24.87 -10.09
CA ASN A 387 7.59 24.44 -10.62
C ASN A 387 6.64 25.62 -10.86
N ASN A 388 6.71 26.65 -10.03
CA ASN A 388 5.92 27.87 -10.18
C ASN A 388 6.54 28.88 -11.18
N GLY A 389 7.65 28.54 -11.83
CA GLY A 389 8.32 29.38 -12.82
C GLY A 389 9.16 30.53 -12.24
N PHE A 390 9.41 30.54 -10.93
CA PHE A 390 10.31 31.50 -10.28
C PHE A 390 11.76 31.02 -10.43
N ILE A 391 12.42 31.39 -11.52
CA ILE A 391 13.75 30.89 -11.92
C ILE A 391 14.84 31.99 -11.83
N ASP A 392 14.44 33.22 -11.52
CA ASP A 392 15.36 34.35 -11.43
C ASP A 392 16.41 34.11 -10.34
N ASN A 393 17.69 34.33 -10.68
CA ASN A 393 18.84 34.17 -9.81
C ASN A 393 19.16 32.73 -9.32
N ILE A 394 18.53 31.69 -9.89
CA ILE A 394 18.93 30.31 -9.61
C ILE A 394 20.20 29.99 -10.40
N LYS A 395 21.29 29.66 -9.70
CA LYS A 395 22.56 29.26 -10.28
C LYS A 395 22.65 27.74 -10.45
N TRP A 396 23.55 27.30 -11.34
CA TRP A 396 23.93 25.89 -11.50
C TRP A 396 24.77 25.39 -10.32
N THR A 397 24.20 25.42 -9.13
CA THR A 397 24.83 24.99 -7.88
C THR A 397 23.93 24.06 -7.09
N ALA A 398 24.54 23.23 -6.25
CA ALA A 398 23.83 22.39 -5.29
C ALA A 398 24.47 22.47 -3.89
N THR A 399 23.64 22.39 -2.86
CA THR A 399 24.07 22.37 -1.46
C THR A 399 24.30 20.94 -0.96
N THR A 400 25.24 20.73 -0.04
CA THR A 400 25.44 19.43 0.62
C THR A 400 24.25 19.05 1.50
N TRP A 401 24.16 17.78 1.92
CA TRP A 401 23.08 17.29 2.79
C TRP A 401 23.00 17.97 4.15
N ASP A 402 24.10 18.55 4.64
CA ASP A 402 24.14 19.32 5.88
C ASP A 402 23.97 20.83 5.65
N HIS A 403 23.72 21.25 4.41
CA HIS A 403 23.54 22.64 3.97
C HIS A 403 24.70 23.58 4.25
N LYS A 404 25.90 23.07 4.56
CA LYS A 404 27.06 23.91 4.90
C LYS A 404 27.88 24.32 3.70
N ASN A 405 27.92 23.50 2.65
CA ASN A 405 28.76 23.73 1.49
C ASN A 405 27.93 23.79 0.21
N VAL A 406 28.35 24.64 -0.72
CA VAL A 406 27.72 24.84 -2.03
C VAL A 406 28.75 24.53 -3.11
N TYR A 407 28.35 23.71 -4.09
CA TYR A 407 29.21 23.29 -5.19
C TYR A 407 28.60 23.66 -6.53
N ASN A 408 29.46 23.99 -7.50
CA ASN A 408 29.05 24.16 -8.89
C ASN A 408 28.74 22.80 -9.50
N LEU A 409 27.61 22.72 -10.19
CA LEU A 409 27.21 21.54 -10.97
C LEU A 409 27.89 21.56 -12.33
N SER A 410 28.13 20.37 -12.87
CA SER A 410 28.81 20.12 -14.15
C SER A 410 28.23 20.91 -15.33
N GLY A 411 26.93 21.19 -15.29
CA GLY A 411 26.17 21.84 -16.36
C GLY A 411 26.35 23.36 -16.50
N GLY A 412 27.00 24.06 -15.56
CA GLY A 412 27.13 25.51 -15.68
C GLY A 412 28.17 26.12 -14.76
N ASN A 413 29.32 26.49 -15.33
CA ASN A 413 30.34 27.37 -14.73
C ASN A 413 29.74 28.70 -14.24
N ASP A 414 29.09 28.71 -13.07
CA ASP A 414 28.46 29.86 -12.42
C ASP A 414 27.36 30.56 -13.26
N ARG A 415 26.69 29.79 -14.14
CA ARG A 415 25.63 30.30 -15.02
C ARG A 415 24.27 30.29 -14.30
N GLN A 416 23.34 31.10 -14.79
CA GLN A 416 21.93 31.04 -14.39
C GLN A 416 21.25 29.80 -15.03
N VAL A 417 20.32 29.20 -14.32
CA VAL A 417 19.42 28.17 -14.84
C VAL A 417 18.33 28.84 -15.68
N TYR A 418 18.10 28.36 -16.90
CA TYR A 418 16.99 28.83 -17.75
C TYR A 418 15.84 27.83 -17.73
N LYS A 419 14.65 28.29 -18.10
CA LYS A 419 13.41 27.49 -18.05
C LYS A 419 13.50 26.19 -18.83
N GLU A 420 14.14 26.19 -19.99
CA GLU A 420 14.35 24.96 -20.79
C GLU A 420 15.28 23.93 -20.13
N TYR A 421 16.11 24.33 -19.16
CA TYR A 421 17.09 23.45 -18.50
C TYR A 421 16.71 23.04 -17.07
N ILE A 422 15.51 23.36 -16.58
CA ILE A 422 15.09 23.01 -15.20
C ILE A 422 15.22 21.51 -14.94
N ASN A 423 14.73 20.68 -15.87
CA ASN A 423 14.78 19.22 -15.70
C ASN A 423 16.22 18.70 -15.64
N LEU A 424 17.11 19.25 -16.47
CA LEU A 424 18.53 18.90 -16.46
C LEU A 424 19.20 19.36 -15.15
N TYR A 425 18.91 20.58 -14.70
CA TYR A 425 19.38 21.10 -13.41
C TYR A 425 18.95 20.21 -12.25
N LEU A 426 17.67 19.82 -12.19
CA LEU A 426 17.16 18.92 -11.14
C LEU A 426 17.84 17.54 -11.19
N GLN A 427 18.03 16.97 -12.38
CA GLN A 427 18.74 15.70 -12.53
C GLN A 427 20.19 15.80 -12.04
N GLU A 428 20.93 16.85 -12.44
CA GLU A 428 22.30 17.10 -11.96
C GLU A 428 22.36 17.32 -10.45
N TYR A 429 21.39 18.04 -9.88
CA TYR A 429 21.30 18.25 -8.44
C TYR A 429 21.11 16.93 -7.69
N ILE A 430 20.17 16.08 -8.14
CA ILE A 430 19.91 14.77 -7.54
C ILE A 430 21.16 13.89 -7.67
N ASN A 431 21.75 13.82 -8.87
CA ASN A 431 22.96 13.05 -9.13
C ASN A 431 24.12 13.48 -8.24
N PHE A 432 24.31 14.79 -8.04
CA PHE A 432 25.29 15.34 -7.11
C PHE A 432 25.01 14.87 -5.68
N ARG A 433 23.79 15.10 -5.17
CA ARG A 433 23.41 14.76 -3.78
C ARG A 433 23.54 13.27 -3.48
N ILE A 434 23.04 12.42 -4.38
CA ILE A 434 23.15 10.96 -4.23
C ILE A 434 24.61 10.52 -4.42
N GLY A 435 25.35 11.17 -5.32
CA GLY A 435 26.78 10.94 -5.55
C GLY A 435 27.63 11.07 -4.28
N LEU A 436 27.36 12.10 -3.46
CA LEU A 436 28.07 12.34 -2.19
C LEU A 436 27.98 11.18 -1.18
N ILE A 437 26.91 10.37 -1.27
CA ILE A 437 26.61 9.31 -0.30
C ILE A 437 26.56 7.91 -0.94
N LYS A 438 26.95 7.81 -2.21
CA LYS A 438 26.76 6.59 -3.03
C LYS A 438 27.50 5.38 -2.45
N ASN A 439 28.73 5.57 -1.95
CA ASN A 439 29.55 4.49 -1.41
C ASN A 439 28.94 3.91 -0.12
N GLN A 440 28.39 4.77 0.72
CA GLN A 440 27.74 4.42 1.96
C GLN A 440 26.43 3.68 1.68
N LEU A 441 25.60 4.21 0.76
CA LEU A 441 24.37 3.56 0.32
C LEU A 441 24.63 2.18 -0.30
N GLN A 442 25.65 2.06 -1.15
CA GLN A 442 26.05 0.79 -1.76
C GLN A 442 26.54 -0.20 -0.69
N SER A 443 27.26 0.27 0.32
CA SER A 443 27.70 -0.58 1.45
C SER A 443 26.51 -1.15 2.21
N ILE A 444 25.51 -0.33 2.56
CA ILE A 444 24.27 -0.78 3.19
C ILE A 444 23.57 -1.81 2.29
N LYS A 445 23.44 -1.53 0.99
CA LYS A 445 22.80 -2.43 0.03
C LYS A 445 23.51 -3.78 -0.06
N ASN A 446 24.83 -3.79 -0.16
CA ASN A 446 25.64 -5.00 -0.24
C ASN A 446 25.48 -5.88 1.01
N GLY A 447 25.53 -5.27 2.20
CA GLY A 447 25.32 -6.00 3.45
C GLY A 447 23.91 -6.59 3.56
N PHE A 448 22.91 -5.83 3.13
CA PHE A 448 21.51 -6.26 3.10
C PHE A 448 21.30 -7.46 2.14
N GLN A 449 21.75 -7.33 0.89
CA GLN A 449 21.64 -8.39 -0.12
C GLN A 449 22.43 -9.64 0.29
N ALA A 450 23.64 -9.48 0.81
CA ALA A 450 24.45 -10.61 1.25
C ALA A 450 23.82 -11.42 2.39
N ASN A 451 23.07 -10.79 3.31
CA ASN A 451 22.40 -11.50 4.40
C ASN A 451 21.03 -12.06 3.98
N THR A 452 20.26 -11.32 3.16
CA THR A 452 18.97 -11.78 2.64
C THR A 452 19.09 -12.80 1.51
N GLY A 453 20.23 -12.87 0.83
CA GLY A 453 20.43 -13.66 -0.40
C GLY A 453 19.48 -13.32 -1.55
N VAL A 454 18.76 -12.20 -1.46
CA VAL A 454 17.82 -11.76 -2.49
C VAL A 454 18.33 -10.45 -3.08
N ASP A 455 18.89 -10.54 -4.29
CA ASP A 455 19.42 -9.36 -4.99
C ASP A 455 18.31 -8.52 -5.61
N SER A 456 17.25 -9.17 -6.08
CA SER A 456 16.06 -8.55 -6.68
C SER A 456 14.82 -9.41 -6.47
N HIS A 457 13.64 -8.79 -6.46
CA HIS A 457 12.36 -9.48 -6.39
C HIS A 457 11.29 -8.59 -7.04
N LYS A 458 10.32 -9.18 -7.74
CA LYS A 458 9.32 -8.45 -8.53
C LYS A 458 8.45 -7.44 -7.77
N PHE A 459 8.33 -7.61 -6.45
CA PHE A 459 7.61 -6.67 -5.57
C PHE A 459 8.54 -5.91 -4.62
N LEU A 460 9.85 -5.95 -4.86
CA LEU A 460 10.80 -5.21 -4.06
C LEU A 460 10.71 -3.72 -4.40
N CYS A 461 10.26 -2.93 -3.45
CA CYS A 461 10.30 -1.47 -3.50
C CYS A 461 10.63 -0.91 -2.11
N GLY A 462 10.99 0.36 -2.05
CA GLY A 462 11.35 1.07 -0.84
C GLY A 462 10.20 1.11 0.16
N LYS A 463 8.95 1.20 -0.31
CA LYS A 463 7.75 1.11 0.55
C LYS A 463 7.68 -0.25 1.25
N VAL A 464 7.92 -1.36 0.54
CA VAL A 464 7.96 -2.71 1.11
C VAL A 464 9.09 -2.85 2.13
N LEU A 465 10.31 -2.41 1.79
CA LEU A 465 11.45 -2.49 2.72
C LEU A 465 11.22 -1.66 3.99
N SER A 466 10.78 -0.40 3.83
CA SER A 466 10.48 0.50 4.94
C SER A 466 9.40 -0.07 5.85
N TRP A 467 8.32 -0.60 5.26
CA TRP A 467 7.24 -1.21 6.03
C TRP A 467 7.67 -2.49 6.75
N LEU A 468 8.46 -3.36 6.11
CA LEU A 468 8.96 -4.58 6.75
C LEU A 468 9.96 -4.28 7.86
N ALA A 469 10.75 -3.22 7.74
CA ALA A 469 11.75 -2.85 8.73
C ALA A 469 11.15 -2.07 9.92
N GLN A 470 10.16 -1.22 9.66
CA GLN A 470 9.64 -0.27 10.65
C GLN A 470 8.16 -0.47 11.00
N GLY A 471 7.35 -1.00 10.09
CA GLY A 471 5.90 -1.00 10.17
C GLY A 471 5.28 0.32 9.70
N GLY A 472 3.95 0.39 9.73
CA GLY A 472 3.20 1.54 9.22
C GLY A 472 3.43 2.84 9.97
N GLY A 473 3.74 3.91 9.23
CA GLY A 473 3.99 5.24 9.79
C GLY A 473 2.73 6.03 10.15
N ASN A 474 1.57 5.62 9.65
CA ASN A 474 0.28 6.20 10.01
C ASN A 474 -0.49 5.20 10.89
N VAL A 475 -0.55 5.47 12.19
CA VAL A 475 -1.36 4.73 13.14
C VAL A 475 -2.70 5.46 13.21
N SER A 476 -3.72 4.90 12.58
CA SER A 476 -5.09 5.39 12.71
C SER A 476 -5.89 4.53 13.68
N VAL A 477 -7.02 5.06 14.15
CA VAL A 477 -7.98 4.31 14.98
C VAL A 477 -8.47 3.05 14.26
N ASP A 478 -8.71 3.11 12.95
CA ASP A 478 -9.17 1.97 12.16
C ASP A 478 -8.09 0.90 12.03
N ASN A 479 -6.81 1.27 12.02
CA ASN A 479 -5.71 0.31 12.09
C ASN A 479 -5.62 -0.37 13.48
N LEU A 480 -6.01 0.33 14.56
CA LEU A 480 -5.96 -0.17 15.94
C LEU A 480 -7.14 -1.07 16.33
N LYS A 481 -8.36 -0.76 15.87
CA LYS A 481 -9.58 -1.58 16.09
C LYS A 481 -9.36 -3.10 15.96
N PRO A 482 -8.78 -3.61 14.86
CA PRO A 482 -8.60 -5.05 14.67
C PRO A 482 -7.51 -5.68 15.54
N VAL A 483 -6.63 -4.90 16.17
CA VAL A 483 -5.55 -5.41 17.04
C VAL A 483 -5.82 -5.20 18.53
N ILE A 484 -6.78 -4.34 18.90
CA ILE A 484 -7.16 -4.09 20.29
C ILE A 484 -8.38 -4.94 20.66
N ASN A 485 -8.21 -5.77 21.69
CA ASN A 485 -9.28 -6.58 22.26
C ASN A 485 -9.61 -6.08 23.69
N PHE A 486 -10.89 -5.84 23.97
CA PHE A 486 -11.36 -5.51 25.32
C PHE A 486 -11.65 -6.79 26.10
N VAL A 487 -11.11 -6.88 27.32
CA VAL A 487 -11.26 -8.03 28.21
C VAL A 487 -11.94 -7.57 29.49
N GLY A 488 -13.07 -8.19 29.83
CA GLY A 488 -13.86 -7.84 31.02
C GLY A 488 -14.87 -6.69 30.82
N PHE A 489 -15.16 -6.32 29.57
CA PHE A 489 -16.10 -5.24 29.21
C PHE A 489 -17.46 -5.73 28.70
N SER A 490 -17.83 -7.00 28.96
CA SER A 490 -18.96 -7.69 28.32
C SER A 490 -20.32 -6.97 28.40
N ASN A 491 -20.50 -6.06 29.36
CA ASN A 491 -21.71 -5.25 29.56
C ASN A 491 -21.43 -3.74 29.58
N ASP A 492 -20.22 -3.29 29.25
CA ASP A 492 -19.80 -1.88 29.33
C ASP A 492 -19.39 -1.36 27.95
N ILE A 493 -20.34 -1.41 27.02
CA ILE A 493 -20.18 -0.94 25.63
C ILE A 493 -19.84 0.55 25.61
N GLU A 494 -20.37 1.33 26.55
CA GLU A 494 -20.11 2.77 26.59
C GLU A 494 -18.63 3.08 26.88
N SER A 495 -17.97 2.36 27.79
CA SER A 495 -16.54 2.55 28.03
C SER A 495 -15.69 2.17 26.80
N ILE A 496 -16.11 1.17 26.03
CA ILE A 496 -15.46 0.79 24.76
C ILE A 496 -15.63 1.92 23.73
N ASN A 497 -16.85 2.43 23.57
CA ASN A 497 -17.13 3.52 22.62
C ASN A 497 -16.40 4.81 23.02
N GLN A 498 -16.40 5.16 24.30
CA GLN A 498 -15.65 6.28 24.85
C GLN A 498 -14.16 6.17 24.54
N PHE A 499 -13.56 4.98 24.73
CA PHE A 499 -12.16 4.76 24.38
C PHE A 499 -11.89 5.10 22.91
N TRP A 500 -12.72 4.61 21.99
CA TRP A 500 -12.55 4.89 20.56
C TRP A 500 -12.76 6.37 20.21
N ARG A 501 -13.81 7.02 20.74
CA ARG A 501 -14.03 8.46 20.54
C ARG A 501 -12.87 9.31 21.05
N VAL A 502 -12.26 8.91 22.17
CA VAL A 502 -11.06 9.58 22.71
C VAL A 502 -9.87 9.41 21.78
N LEU A 503 -9.66 8.20 21.25
CA LEU A 503 -8.56 7.96 20.30
C LEU A 503 -8.77 8.68 18.96
N GLU A 504 -10.02 8.89 18.53
CA GLU A 504 -10.32 9.71 17.35
C GLU A 504 -9.93 11.19 17.52
N ARG A 505 -9.78 11.65 18.76
CA ARG A 505 -9.24 12.99 19.07
C ARG A 505 -7.71 13.05 19.05
N PHE A 506 -7.01 11.92 18.95
CA PHE A 506 -5.55 11.88 18.92
C PHE A 506 -5.03 12.11 17.50
N ASN A 507 -3.93 12.86 17.38
CA ASN A 507 -3.17 12.90 16.15
C ASN A 507 -2.29 11.63 15.99
N ASN A 508 -1.69 11.43 14.82
CA ASN A 508 -0.86 10.26 14.55
C ASN A 508 0.29 10.09 15.57
N GLU A 509 0.97 11.17 15.95
CA GLU A 509 2.06 11.12 16.94
C GLU A 509 1.57 10.63 18.31
N GLN A 510 0.41 11.11 18.77
CA GLN A 510 -0.22 10.66 20.01
C GLN A 510 -0.65 9.20 19.93
N LEU A 511 -1.16 8.72 18.79
CA LEU A 511 -1.48 7.30 18.60
C LEU A 511 -0.22 6.42 18.59
N GLN A 512 0.88 6.89 18.02
CA GLN A 512 2.19 6.22 18.10
C GLN A 512 2.73 6.18 19.54
N LEU A 513 2.58 7.26 20.30
CA LEU A 513 2.95 7.31 21.73
C LEU A 513 2.10 6.35 22.56
N LEU A 514 0.80 6.23 22.28
CA LEU A 514 -0.07 5.25 22.91
C LEU A 514 0.40 3.82 22.62
N LEU A 515 0.71 3.52 21.36
CA LEU A 515 1.22 2.21 20.99
C LEU A 515 2.53 1.89 21.71
N LYS A 516 3.44 2.88 21.79
CA LYS A 516 4.71 2.77 22.51
C LYS A 516 4.50 2.56 24.00
N PHE A 517 3.56 3.29 24.60
CA PHE A 517 3.17 3.13 26.01
C PHE A 517 2.68 1.71 26.32
N ILE A 518 1.92 1.09 25.41
CA ILE A 518 1.34 -0.25 25.63
C ILE A 518 2.28 -1.38 25.23
N THR A 519 3.15 -1.18 24.23
CA THR A 519 3.85 -2.28 23.56
C THR A 519 5.35 -2.06 23.35
N THR A 520 5.90 -0.89 23.70
CA THR A 520 7.24 -0.38 23.32
C THR A 520 7.42 -0.07 21.82
N LEU A 521 6.46 -0.44 20.97
CA LEU A 521 6.51 -0.18 19.54
C LEU A 521 5.83 1.15 19.22
N SER A 522 6.47 1.97 18.38
CA SER A 522 5.82 3.18 17.84
C SER A 522 4.96 2.91 16.61
N ARG A 523 4.96 1.67 16.08
CA ARG A 523 4.28 1.28 14.85
C ARG A 523 3.63 -0.09 15.00
N ILE A 524 2.49 -0.32 14.35
CA ILE A 524 1.75 -1.59 14.44
C ILE A 524 2.56 -2.66 13.70
N PRO A 525 2.85 -3.82 14.33
CA PRO A 525 3.49 -4.94 13.66
C PRO A 525 2.82 -5.40 12.40
N ASN A 526 3.63 -5.82 11.44
CA ASN A 526 3.13 -6.40 10.22
C ASN A 526 2.36 -7.69 10.53
N ARG A 527 1.08 -7.77 10.13
CA ARG A 527 0.27 -8.98 10.29
C ARG A 527 0.84 -10.16 9.53
N THR A 528 1.57 -9.94 8.44
CA THR A 528 2.27 -11.01 7.73
C THR A 528 3.35 -11.67 8.60
N ILE A 529 3.93 -10.92 9.56
CA ILE A 529 4.99 -11.41 10.45
C ILE A 529 4.44 -11.85 11.81
N ASP A 530 3.52 -11.08 12.40
CA ASP A 530 2.82 -11.42 13.65
C ASP A 530 1.30 -11.36 13.44
N GLN A 531 0.74 -12.43 12.85
CA GLN A 531 -0.71 -12.57 12.61
C GLN A 531 -1.53 -12.51 13.91
N ASN A 532 -0.91 -12.82 15.04
CA ASN A 532 -1.54 -12.90 16.36
C ASN A 532 -1.26 -11.67 17.23
N PHE A 533 -0.74 -10.59 16.65
CA PHE A 533 -0.50 -9.36 17.40
C PHE A 533 -1.81 -8.81 17.97
N LYS A 534 -1.96 -8.91 19.29
CA LYS A 534 -3.13 -8.42 20.02
C LYS A 534 -2.70 -7.60 21.23
N ILE A 535 -3.29 -6.43 21.34
CA ILE A 535 -3.28 -5.59 22.53
C ILE A 535 -4.53 -5.92 23.32
N ARG A 536 -4.41 -6.06 24.64
CA ARG A 536 -5.54 -6.36 25.51
C ARG A 536 -5.82 -5.19 26.45
N VAL A 537 -7.01 -4.63 26.36
CA VAL A 537 -7.48 -3.57 27.25
C VAL A 537 -8.30 -4.21 28.36
N TYR A 538 -7.88 -4.00 29.61
CA TYR A 538 -8.53 -4.46 30.82
C TYR A 538 -9.10 -3.26 31.57
N ARG A 539 -10.11 -3.53 32.39
CA ARG A 539 -10.61 -2.56 33.35
C ARG A 539 -9.63 -2.40 34.50
N LEU A 540 -9.34 -1.15 34.87
CA LEU A 540 -8.63 -0.85 36.12
C LEU A 540 -9.67 -0.55 37.20
N GLU A 541 -9.76 -1.43 38.19
CA GLU A 541 -10.61 -1.21 39.37
C GLU A 541 -9.93 -0.22 40.32
N CYS A 542 -10.59 0.92 40.57
CA CYS A 542 -10.10 1.96 41.46
C CYS A 542 -11.25 2.74 42.10
N ASN A 543 -11.04 3.25 43.32
CA ASN A 543 -12.09 3.95 44.08
C ASN A 543 -12.46 5.30 43.44
N ASN A 544 -11.48 6.01 42.88
CA ASN A 544 -11.66 7.31 42.20
C ASN A 544 -11.14 7.24 40.75
N PRO A 545 -11.94 6.73 39.79
CA PRO A 545 -11.51 6.53 38.41
C PRO A 545 -11.04 7.82 37.73
N ASN A 546 -11.71 8.94 37.98
CA ASN A 546 -11.37 10.23 37.39
C ASN A 546 -10.01 10.80 37.84
N ASP A 547 -9.45 10.31 38.95
CA ASP A 547 -8.14 10.72 39.42
C ASP A 547 -7.03 9.79 38.94
N ALA A 548 -7.35 8.51 38.71
CA ALA A 548 -6.41 7.48 38.29
C ALA A 548 -5.90 7.68 36.85
N LEU A 549 -4.61 7.43 36.64
CA LEU A 549 -4.02 7.32 35.31
C LEU A 549 -4.19 5.90 34.78
N PRO A 550 -4.33 5.72 33.45
CA PRO A 550 -4.22 4.40 32.86
C PRO A 550 -2.80 3.86 33.05
N THR A 551 -2.69 2.55 33.15
CA THR A 551 -1.39 1.87 33.31
C THR A 551 -1.20 0.83 32.22
N ALA A 552 0.04 0.53 31.86
CA ALA A 552 0.35 -0.47 30.85
C ALA A 552 1.33 -1.52 31.40
N SER A 553 1.18 -2.74 30.90
CA SER A 553 2.18 -3.79 31.05
C SER A 553 2.74 -4.12 29.67
N THR A 554 3.85 -3.49 29.35
CA THR A 554 4.50 -3.55 28.04
C THR A 554 4.90 -4.98 27.67
N CYS A 555 5.45 -5.75 28.61
CA CYS A 555 5.83 -7.16 28.43
C CYS A 555 4.65 -8.04 27.98
N PHE A 556 3.42 -7.68 28.37
CA PHE A 556 2.23 -8.47 28.05
C PHE A 556 1.27 -7.77 27.09
N LYS A 557 1.66 -6.62 26.51
CA LYS A 557 0.84 -5.80 25.60
C LYS A 557 -0.54 -5.48 26.20
N LYS A 558 -0.59 -5.17 27.50
CA LYS A 558 -1.83 -4.89 28.25
C LYS A 558 -1.95 -3.41 28.59
N LEU A 559 -3.15 -2.86 28.38
CA LEU A 559 -3.55 -1.54 28.91
C LEU A 559 -4.61 -1.77 29.99
N TYR A 560 -4.50 -1.09 31.12
CA TYR A 560 -5.50 -1.06 32.18
C TYR A 560 -6.12 0.33 32.22
N LEU A 561 -7.42 0.41 31.95
CA LEU A 561 -8.16 1.64 31.76
C LEU A 561 -9.17 1.84 32.91
N PRO A 562 -9.09 2.95 33.66
CA PRO A 562 -10.16 3.34 34.60
C PRO A 562 -11.48 3.61 33.89
N LYS A 563 -12.60 3.42 34.61
CA LYS A 563 -13.92 3.81 34.11
C LYS A 563 -14.14 5.32 34.30
N TYR A 564 -13.63 6.12 33.39
CA TYR A 564 -13.81 7.57 33.42
C TYR A 564 -15.27 7.98 33.23
N GLU A 565 -15.68 9.08 33.85
CA GLU A 565 -17.06 9.57 33.74
C GLU A 565 -17.35 10.31 32.43
N SER A 566 -16.33 10.88 31.77
CA SER A 566 -16.49 11.65 30.53
C SER A 566 -15.31 11.52 29.58
N ASP A 567 -15.58 11.75 28.29
CA ASP A 567 -14.60 11.70 27.22
C ASP A 567 -13.45 12.70 27.44
N ASP A 568 -13.72 13.87 28.03
CA ASP A 568 -12.70 14.88 28.34
C ASP A 568 -11.77 14.50 29.48
N ILE A 569 -12.26 13.75 30.47
CA ILE A 569 -11.42 13.20 31.53
C ILE A 569 -10.55 12.09 30.95
N ALA A 570 -11.17 11.16 30.21
CA ALA A 570 -10.46 10.06 29.56
C ALA A 570 -9.37 10.56 28.61
N TYR A 571 -9.67 11.55 27.76
CA TYR A 571 -8.72 12.20 26.86
C TYR A 571 -7.52 12.77 27.60
N ARG A 572 -7.76 13.61 28.62
CA ARG A 572 -6.67 14.25 29.39
C ARG A 572 -5.82 13.22 30.12
N LYS A 573 -6.42 12.19 30.72
CA LYS A 573 -5.69 11.17 31.48
C LYS A 573 -4.88 10.25 30.60
N LEU A 574 -5.44 9.79 29.48
CA LEU A 574 -4.69 9.02 28.48
C LEU A 574 -3.55 9.83 27.89
N LEU A 575 -3.81 11.07 27.45
CA LEU A 575 -2.79 11.94 26.87
C LEU A 575 -1.65 12.20 27.85
N TYR A 576 -1.98 12.50 29.12
CA TYR A 576 -0.98 12.69 30.16
C TYR A 576 -0.13 11.43 30.38
N ALA A 577 -0.76 10.25 30.47
CA ALA A 577 -0.03 9.00 30.67
C ALA A 577 0.94 8.70 29.53
N ILE A 578 0.51 8.82 28.27
CA ILE A 578 1.35 8.49 27.12
C ILE A 578 2.49 9.49 26.90
N GLN A 579 2.35 10.74 27.36
CA GLN A 579 3.36 11.79 27.22
C GLN A 579 4.39 11.75 28.35
N PHE A 580 3.96 11.52 29.60
CA PHE A 580 4.79 11.74 30.78
C PHE A 580 5.13 10.48 31.56
N CYS A 581 4.44 9.35 31.32
CA CYS A 581 4.70 8.10 32.04
C CYS A 581 5.53 7.09 31.22
N GLN A 582 6.28 7.55 30.21
CA GLN A 582 7.24 6.72 29.47
C GLN A 582 8.53 6.51 30.29
N THR A 583 8.43 5.87 31.45
CA THR A 583 9.62 5.54 32.26
C THR A 583 9.95 4.06 32.15
N MET A 584 11.00 3.77 31.38
CA MET A 584 11.96 2.70 31.67
C MET A 584 13.40 3.27 31.65
N GLU A 585 13.58 4.55 32.00
CA GLU A 585 14.89 5.14 32.28
C GLU A 585 14.74 6.16 33.42
N ASN A 586 14.76 5.66 34.65
CA ASN A 586 15.14 6.44 35.83
C ASN A 586 15.76 5.44 36.80
N ASN A 587 17.07 5.25 36.64
CA ASN A 587 18.02 4.90 37.71
C ASN A 587 19.44 5.24 37.23
#